data_AF-A0A2V6H5U4-F1
#
_entry.id   AF-A0A2V6H5U4-F1
#
_cell.length_a   1.000
_cell.length_b   1.000
_cell.length_c   1.000
_cell.angle_alpha   90.00
_cell.angle_beta   90.00
_cell.angle_gamma   90.00
#
_symmetry.space_group_name_H-M   'P 1'
#
loop_
_entity.id
_entity.type
_entity.pdbx_description
1 polymer ?
#
loop_
_entity_poly.entity_id
_entity_poly.type
_entity_poly.pdbx_seq_one_letter_code
_entity_poly.pdbx_strand_id
1 'polypeptide(L)'
;IKMDIQGYELHALRGANRLLADNPNIKLLLELWPYGLKQAGANWLELIDTLQAKNMSIYQITNHGLLPFRSDSVKQSPDWYVNLFAAPK
;
A
#
# COMPACT_ATOMS: atom_id res chain seq x y z
N ILE A 1 5.82 5.35 -8.26
CA ILE A 1 6.13 3.91 -8.48
C ILE A 1 4.82 3.15 -8.50
N LYS A 2 4.62 2.24 -9.45
CA LYS A 2 3.53 1.25 -9.41
C LYS A 2 4.10 -0.08 -8.89
N MET A 3 3.46 -0.68 -7.89
CA MET A 3 3.80 -2.01 -7.36
C MET A 3 2.54 -2.86 -7.29
N ASP A 4 2.66 -4.06 -7.82
CA ASP A 4 1.61 -5.08 -7.94
C ASP A 4 2.41 -6.36 -8.13
N ILE A 5 2.79 -6.91 -6.98
CA ILE A 5 3.77 -7.99 -6.86
C ILE A 5 3.23 -9.07 -5.91
N GLN A 6 1.91 -9.23 -5.91
CA GLN A 6 1.18 -10.38 -5.38
C GLN A 6 1.48 -10.66 -3.90
N GLY A 7 1.54 -9.60 -3.08
CA GLY A 7 1.77 -9.69 -1.63
C GLY A 7 3.16 -9.31 -1.15
N TYR A 8 4.12 -9.06 -2.05
CA TYR A 8 5.47 -8.63 -1.69
C TYR A 8 5.64 -7.12 -1.53
N GLU A 9 4.55 -6.33 -1.54
CA GLU A 9 4.58 -4.86 -1.54
C GLU A 9 5.35 -4.29 -0.35
N LEU A 10 5.14 -4.83 0.86
CA LEU A 10 5.86 -4.37 2.06
C LEU A 10 7.37 -4.67 1.97
N HIS A 11 7.74 -5.83 1.41
CA HIS A 11 9.14 -6.20 1.22
C HIS A 11 9.83 -5.27 0.23
N ALA A 12 9.17 -4.98 -0.91
CA ALA A 12 9.67 -4.05 -1.90
C ALA A 12 9.80 -2.62 -1.33
N LEU A 13 8.83 -2.16 -0.54
CA LEU A 13 8.91 -0.85 0.12
C LEU A 13 10.07 -0.74 1.10
N ARG A 14 10.34 -1.80 1.88
CA ARG A 14 11.50 -1.87 2.78
C ARG A 14 12.81 -1.78 1.99
N GLY A 15 12.93 -2.52 0.89
CA GLY A 15 14.10 -2.43 -0.01
C GLY A 15 14.25 -1.07 -0.70
N ALA A 16 13.14 -0.40 -0.99
CA ALA A 16 13.10 0.91 -1.63
C ALA A 16 13.28 2.10 -0.66
N ASN A 17 13.64 1.86 0.61
CA ASN A 17 13.64 2.91 1.63
C ASN A 17 14.47 4.15 1.26
N ARG A 18 15.66 3.96 0.66
CA ARG A 18 16.51 5.05 0.19
C ARG A 18 15.85 5.84 -0.96
N LEU A 19 15.29 5.14 -1.94
CA LEU A 19 14.58 5.78 -3.06
C LEU A 19 13.44 6.66 -2.55
N LEU A 20 12.68 6.18 -1.57
CA LEU A 20 11.59 6.94 -0.96
C LEU A 20 12.11 8.16 -0.17
N ALA A 21 13.23 8.02 0.54
CA ALA A 21 13.84 9.13 1.29
C ALA A 21 14.41 10.22 0.37
N ASP A 22 15.06 9.82 -0.72
CA ASP A 22 15.67 10.73 -1.69
C ASP A 22 14.62 11.44 -2.57
N ASN A 23 13.35 10.98 -2.55
CA ASN A 23 12.26 11.50 -3.37
C ASN A 23 11.03 11.81 -2.50
N PRO A 24 11.01 12.91 -1.72
CA PRO A 24 9.92 13.22 -0.80
C PRO A 24 8.57 13.45 -1.49
N ASN A 25 8.58 13.82 -2.78
CA ASN A 25 7.37 14.05 -3.58
C ASN A 25 6.85 12.79 -4.30
N ILE A 26 7.46 11.62 -4.03
CA ILE A 26 7.13 10.39 -4.74
C ILE A 26 5.71 9.94 -4.45
N LYS A 27 5.01 9.51 -5.50
CA LYS A 27 3.66 8.94 -5.43
C LYS A 27 3.74 7.43 -5.65
N LEU A 28 2.94 6.68 -4.90
CA LEU A 28 2.90 5.22 -4.96
C LEU A 28 1.51 4.76 -5.38
N LEU A 29 1.48 3.78 -6.27
CA LEU A 29 0.29 3.03 -6.65
C LEU A 29 0.57 1.57 -6.29
N LEU A 30 -0.22 1.01 -5.37
CA LEU A 30 0.04 -0.29 -4.73
C LEU A 30 -1.20 -1.17 -4.80
N GLU A 31 -1.03 -2.47 -5.01
CA GLU A 31 -2.07 -3.43 -4.65
C GLU A 31 -2.05 -3.67 -3.13
N LEU A 32 -3.21 -3.57 -2.48
CA LEU A 32 -3.44 -4.08 -1.13
C LEU A 32 -4.16 -5.42 -1.26
N TRP A 33 -3.40 -6.51 -1.13
CA TRP A 33 -3.92 -7.87 -1.05
C TRP A 33 -3.51 -8.50 0.29
N PRO A 34 -4.33 -8.36 1.36
CA PRO A 34 -3.96 -8.79 2.71
C PRO A 34 -3.68 -10.29 2.81
N TYR A 35 -4.40 -11.11 2.06
CA TYR A 35 -4.13 -12.54 1.98
C TYR A 35 -2.73 -12.81 1.41
N GLY A 36 -2.39 -12.19 0.28
CA GLY A 36 -1.07 -12.32 -0.35
C GLY A 36 0.07 -11.84 0.55
N LEU A 37 -0.09 -10.67 1.19
CA LEU A 37 0.87 -10.16 2.18
C LEU A 37 1.12 -11.19 3.29
N LYS A 38 0.05 -11.79 3.82
CA LYS A 38 0.17 -12.84 4.84
C LYS A 38 0.90 -14.07 4.32
N GLN A 39 0.64 -14.52 3.10
CA GLN A 39 1.37 -15.65 2.49
C GLN A 39 2.86 -15.33 2.30
N ALA A 40 3.20 -14.08 2.04
CA ALA A 40 4.57 -13.60 1.95
C ALA A 40 5.24 -13.35 3.33
N GLY A 41 4.56 -13.66 4.45
CA GLY A 41 5.09 -13.44 5.79
C GLY A 41 5.03 -11.98 6.26
N ALA A 42 4.20 -11.14 5.63
CA ALA A 42 3.98 -9.74 5.97
C ALA A 42 2.56 -9.49 6.52
N ASN A 43 2.39 -8.37 7.23
CA ASN A 43 1.09 -7.91 7.70
C ASN A 43 0.66 -6.66 6.90
N TRP A 44 -0.60 -6.64 6.46
CA TRP A 44 -1.14 -5.50 5.74
C TRP A 44 -1.25 -4.23 6.60
N LEU A 45 -1.43 -4.37 7.91
CA LEU A 45 -1.40 -3.22 8.83
C LEU A 45 -0.02 -2.56 8.82
N GLU A 46 1.06 -3.35 8.82
CA GLU A 46 2.43 -2.83 8.73
C GLU A 46 2.68 -2.10 7.40
N LEU A 47 2.04 -2.53 6.31
CA LEU A 47 2.09 -1.81 5.03
C LEU A 47 1.47 -0.42 5.16
N ILE A 48 0.28 -0.32 5.76
CA ILE A 48 -0.40 0.97 5.98
C ILE A 48 0.41 1.86 6.93
N ASP A 49 0.89 1.31 8.05
CA ASP A 49 1.70 2.04 9.02
C ASP A 49 2.99 2.55 8.38
N THR A 50 3.64 1.75 7.52
CA THR A 50 4.85 2.15 6.79
C THR A 50 4.61 3.36 5.89
N LEU A 51 3.46 3.40 5.20
CA LEU A 51 3.08 4.53 4.35
C LEU A 51 2.76 5.77 5.19
N GLN A 52 2.02 5.61 6.28
CA GLN A 52 1.68 6.71 7.20
C GLN A 52 2.90 7.30 7.89
N ALA A 53 3.84 6.46 8.33
CA ALA A 53 5.11 6.88 8.94
C ALA A 53 5.98 7.69 7.97
N LYS A 54 5.78 7.54 6.66
CA LYS A 54 6.40 8.36 5.60
C LYS A 54 5.63 9.64 5.28
N ASN A 55 4.68 10.02 6.15
CA ASN A 55 3.83 11.19 6.00
C ASN A 55 3.00 11.20 4.71
N MET A 56 2.54 10.03 4.26
CA MET A 56 1.68 9.90 3.09
C MET A 56 0.20 9.83 3.49
N SER A 57 -0.64 10.49 2.69
CA SER A 57 -2.08 10.24 2.62
C SER A 57 -2.34 9.01 1.76
N ILE A 58 -3.27 8.16 2.20
CA ILE A 58 -3.59 6.89 1.54
C ILE A 58 -5.04 6.95 1.04
N TYR A 59 -5.22 6.65 -0.24
CA TYR A 59 -6.51 6.62 -0.90
C TYR A 59 -6.75 5.24 -1.51
N GLN A 60 -7.98 4.76 -1.46
CA GLN A 60 -8.42 3.65 -2.30
C GLN A 60 -8.83 4.19 -3.67
N ILE A 61 -8.41 3.49 -4.73
CA ILE A 61 -8.85 3.75 -6.09
C ILE A 61 -10.18 3.03 -6.33
N THR A 62 -11.16 3.77 -6.82
CA THR A 62 -12.49 3.28 -7.16
C THR A 62 -12.84 3.70 -8.59
N ASN A 63 -13.95 3.18 -9.12
CA ASN A 63 -14.49 3.62 -10.41
C ASN A 63 -14.95 5.09 -10.40
N HIS A 64 -15.08 5.70 -9.22
CA HIS A 64 -15.48 7.10 -9.04
C HIS A 64 -14.31 8.00 -8.61
N GLY A 65 -13.07 7.51 -8.74
CA GLY A 65 -11.86 8.24 -8.37
C GLY A 65 -11.30 7.81 -7.02
N LEU A 66 -10.60 8.72 -6.35
CA LEU A 66 -9.88 8.46 -5.11
C LEU A 66 -10.77 8.74 -3.90
N LEU A 67 -10.94 7.73 -3.04
CA LEU A 67 -11.57 7.89 -1.74
C LEU A 67 -10.53 7.68 -0.63
N PRO A 68 -10.58 8.40 0.50
CA PRO A 68 -9.71 8.12 1.63
C PRO A 68 -9.81 6.64 2.03
N PHE A 69 -8.67 5.97 2.17
CA PHE A 69 -8.63 4.57 2.55
C PHE A 69 -9.17 4.38 3.97
N ARG A 70 -10.02 3.36 4.17
CA ARG A 70 -10.56 2.99 5.48
C ARG A 70 -10.30 1.52 5.78
N SER A 71 -9.69 1.27 6.94
CA SER A 71 -9.27 -0.06 7.38
C SER A 71 -10.43 -1.00 7.72
N ASP A 72 -11.60 -0.47 8.05
CA ASP A 72 -12.84 -1.22 8.34
C ASP A 72 -13.37 -2.03 7.14
N SER A 73 -13.02 -1.62 5.93
CA SER A 73 -13.43 -2.29 4.68
C SER A 73 -12.56 -3.48 4.28
N VAL A 74 -11.44 -3.71 4.99
CA VAL A 74 -10.40 -4.68 4.61
C VAL A 74 -10.83 -6.11 4.91
N LYS A 75 -10.69 -7.00 3.91
CA LYS A 75 -10.91 -8.45 4.08
C LYS A 75 -9.61 -9.21 3.81
N GLN A 76 -9.44 -10.36 4.46
CA GLN A 76 -8.24 -11.20 4.33
C GLN A 76 -8.49 -12.49 3.53
N SER A 77 -9.50 -12.48 2.66
CA SER A 77 -9.79 -13.62 1.78
C SER A 77 -8.93 -13.57 0.50
N PRO A 78 -8.65 -14.72 -0.14
CA PRO A 78 -7.82 -14.77 -1.34
C PRO A 78 -8.35 -13.97 -2.52
N ASP A 79 -9.66 -13.78 -2.60
CA ASP A 79 -10.40 -13.12 -3.68
C ASP A 79 -10.60 -11.61 -3.46
N TRP A 80 -10.14 -11.07 -2.33
CA TRP A 80 -10.30 -9.65 -2.01
C TRP A 80 -8.98 -8.90 -2.11
N TYR A 81 -8.93 -7.88 -2.97
CA TYR A 81 -7.83 -6.93 -3.08
C TYR A 81 -8.37 -5.57 -3.53
N VAL A 82 -7.62 -4.51 -3.24
CA VAL A 82 -7.93 -3.15 -3.69
C VAL A 82 -6.67 -2.45 -4.15
N ASN A 83 -6.80 -1.48 -5.06
CA ASN A 83 -5.69 -0.61 -5.43
C ASN A 83 -5.65 0.61 -4.50
N LEU A 84 -4.48 0.91 -3.98
CA LEU A 84 -4.20 2.07 -3.16
C LEU A 84 -3.33 3.08 -3.92
N PHE A 85 -3.64 4.35 -3.74
CA PHE A 85 -2.79 5.47 -4.11
C PHE A 85 -2.28 6.15 -2.85
N ALA A 86 -0.96 6.17 -2.65
CA ALA A 86 -0.32 6.88 -1.55
C ALA A 86 0.47 8.08 -2.10
N ALA A 87 0.22 9.26 -1.52
CA ALA A 87 0.88 10.49 -1.91
C ALA A 87 1.32 11.29 -0.68
N PRO A 88 2.40 12.07 -0.76
CA PRO A 88 2.80 12.96 0.33
C PRO A 88 1.65 13.90 0.73
N LYS A 89 1.54 14.20 2.03
CA LYS A 89 0.61 15.20 2.56
C LYS A 89 0.98 16.61 2.12
#